data_AF-A0A1W9RMG5-F1
#
_entry.id   AF-A0A1W9RMG5-F1
#
_cell.length_a   1.000
_cell.length_b   1.000
_cell.length_c   1.000
_cell.angle_alpha   90.00
_cell.angle_beta   90.00
_cell.angle_gamma   90.00
#
_symmetry.space_group_name_H-M   'P 1'
#
loop_
_entity.id
_entity.type
_entity.pdbx_description
1 polymer ?
#
loop_
_entity_poly.entity_id
_entity_poly.type
_entity_poly.pdbx_seq_one_letter_code
_entity_poly.pdbx_strand_id
1 'polypeptide(L)'
;MRRYIFFALIVFIAVIFSLSLVVYFSKSKNKKTVDELNLLVKQAEKAYMEKDFLKARNLLKEAEKKATETQELLKIRKFKEKVNMSLLFSPILDECSIEYVVKKGDSLSKIAKKFNTTVALIKRANKLSSDIIYPKQKLKVNTCKFSIVVDKSQNLLFLKRDNEIFKTYSVATGKNNSTPTGKFKIINKIKNPTWFKTGAIIPPDSPQNVLGTRWMGLNIKGYGIHGTRDGWDFEKPIIELENKIKELQEFSQKKQVDLSLEIKNLEEKLAQLKKEIYSNLTAWQKVQIARHPQRPTTLDYIRLITKDFIELHGDRLFGDDKAIIAGFAKLDNFKVTVIGHQKGKDTKENIERNFGCAHPEGYRKAKRVMKLAEKFSLPLISFIDTPGAYPGIGAEERGQALAIAENIREMFSLKIPIIVVVIGEGGSGGALGIGVGDRILIMEYAYYSVISPEGCAAILWKDAKKAPEAAEALKLTAQDLLRLRIVDEVIPEPQGGAHRNYEEAAKNVKEAIVNNLKEIKKIPWQERLSLRYEKFRRIGIFKEE
;
A
#
# COMPACT_ATOMS: atom_id res chain seq x y z
N MET A 1 -9.45 3.58 -82.92
CA MET A 1 -9.56 2.93 -81.58
C MET A 1 -8.21 2.53 -80.96
N ARG A 2 -7.31 1.79 -81.65
CA ARG A 2 -6.00 1.36 -81.09
C ARG A 2 -5.08 2.49 -80.56
N ARG A 3 -5.00 3.65 -81.24
CA ARG A 3 -4.16 4.78 -80.78
C ARG A 3 -4.63 5.44 -79.47
N TYR A 4 -5.94 5.50 -79.25
CA TYR A 4 -6.51 6.06 -78.01
C TYR A 4 -6.29 5.13 -76.80
N ILE A 5 -6.39 3.81 -77.01
CA ILE A 5 -6.12 2.81 -75.97
C ILE A 5 -4.63 2.84 -75.58
N PHE A 6 -3.72 3.00 -76.55
CA PHE A 6 -2.28 3.09 -76.28
C PHE A 6 -1.92 4.37 -75.49
N PHE A 7 -2.54 5.50 -75.83
CA PHE A 7 -2.34 6.76 -75.11
C PHE A 7 -2.90 6.71 -73.68
N ALA A 8 -4.09 6.13 -73.50
CA ALA A 8 -4.69 5.92 -72.18
C ALA A 8 -3.84 4.99 -71.30
N LEU A 9 -3.24 3.95 -71.88
CA LEU A 9 -2.34 3.03 -71.18
C LEU A 9 -1.06 3.73 -70.71
N ILE A 10 -0.46 4.58 -71.55
CA ILE A 10 0.74 5.35 -71.19
C ILE A 10 0.45 6.34 -70.05
N VAL A 11 -0.68 7.05 -70.12
CA VAL A 11 -1.09 7.98 -69.05
C VAL A 11 -1.36 7.22 -67.75
N PHE A 12 -2.02 6.06 -67.83
CA PHE A 12 -2.30 5.22 -66.66
C PHE A 12 -1.01 4.69 -66.00
N ILE A 13 -0.03 4.24 -66.79
CA ILE A 13 1.28 3.80 -66.30
C ILE A 13 2.05 4.98 -65.67
N ALA A 14 2.01 6.16 -66.28
CA ALA A 14 2.65 7.37 -65.74
C ALA A 14 2.05 7.80 -64.38
N VAL A 15 0.72 7.71 -64.24
CA VAL A 15 0.03 7.98 -62.98
C VAL A 15 0.40 6.96 -61.90
N ILE A 16 0.42 5.66 -62.22
CA ILE A 16 0.85 4.61 -61.27
C ILE A 16 2.30 4.78 -60.86
N PHE A 17 3.19 5.13 -61.80
CA PHE A 17 4.60 5.33 -61.54
C PHE A 17 4.83 6.56 -60.65
N SER A 18 4.11 7.67 -60.89
CA SER A 18 4.17 8.87 -60.05
C SER A 18 3.64 8.63 -58.64
N LEU A 19 2.52 7.91 -58.47
CA LEU A 19 2.01 7.50 -57.15
C LEU A 19 2.99 6.59 -56.42
N SER A 20 3.60 5.63 -57.12
CA SER A 20 4.60 4.72 -56.55
C SER A 20 5.87 5.47 -56.12
N LEU A 21 6.30 6.48 -56.91
CA LEU A 21 7.40 7.37 -56.55
C LEU A 21 7.08 8.17 -55.29
N VAL A 22 5.87 8.75 -55.19
CA VAL A 22 5.41 9.51 -54.01
C VAL A 22 5.40 8.62 -52.77
N VAL A 23 4.90 7.39 -52.86
CA VAL A 23 4.90 6.42 -51.75
C VAL A 23 6.33 6.01 -51.37
N TYR A 24 7.22 5.79 -52.35
CA TYR A 24 8.62 5.46 -52.10
C TYR A 24 9.39 6.61 -51.43
N PHE A 25 9.25 7.84 -51.92
CA PHE A 25 9.86 9.04 -51.33
C PHE A 25 9.27 9.36 -49.95
N SER A 26 7.97 9.09 -49.73
CA SER A 26 7.32 9.21 -48.41
C SER A 26 7.89 8.20 -47.41
N LYS A 27 8.01 6.92 -47.78
CA LYS A 27 8.64 5.88 -46.94
C LYS A 27 10.12 6.17 -46.65
N SER A 28 10.87 6.64 -47.65
CA SER A 28 12.28 7.00 -47.50
C SER A 28 12.49 8.20 -46.57
N LYS A 29 11.66 9.25 -46.69
CA LYS A 29 11.64 10.37 -45.75
C LYS A 29 11.27 9.92 -44.33
N ASN A 30 10.24 9.09 -44.19
CA ASN A 30 9.81 8.61 -42.87
C ASN A 30 10.90 7.78 -42.17
N LYS A 31 11.61 6.93 -42.92
CA LYS A 31 12.74 6.14 -42.41
C LYS A 31 13.91 7.03 -41.93
N LYS A 32 14.29 8.06 -42.70
CA LYS A 32 15.33 9.02 -42.28
C LYS A 32 14.94 9.77 -41.00
N THR A 33 13.69 10.19 -40.88
CA THR A 33 13.19 10.90 -39.69
C THR A 33 13.23 10.00 -38.44
N VAL A 34 12.86 8.72 -38.57
CA VAL A 34 12.90 7.73 -37.48
C VAL A 34 14.35 7.43 -37.06
N ASP A 35 15.28 7.30 -38.02
CA ASP A 35 16.70 7.06 -37.73
C ASP A 35 17.34 8.26 -36.99
N GLU A 36 17.01 9.49 -37.39
CA GLU A 36 17.44 10.71 -36.70
C GLU A 36 16.85 10.84 -35.29
N LEU A 37 15.56 10.51 -35.13
CA LEU A 37 14.89 10.55 -33.83
C LEU A 37 15.54 9.57 -32.83
N ASN A 38 15.78 8.33 -33.28
CA ASN A 38 16.45 7.30 -32.48
C ASN A 38 17.87 7.72 -32.10
N LEU A 39 18.60 8.36 -33.02
CA LEU A 39 19.93 8.88 -32.74
C LEU A 39 19.90 9.96 -31.64
N LEU A 40 18.98 10.93 -31.73
CA LEU A 40 18.82 11.99 -30.73
C LEU A 40 18.49 11.43 -29.35
N VAL A 41 17.59 10.45 -29.27
CA VAL A 41 17.22 9.80 -27.99
C VAL A 41 18.42 9.05 -27.41
N LYS A 42 19.15 8.27 -28.21
CA LYS A 42 20.35 7.54 -27.77
C LYS A 42 21.46 8.48 -27.29
N GLN A 43 21.65 9.61 -27.96
CA GLN A 43 22.59 10.65 -27.52
C GLN A 43 22.14 11.30 -26.21
N ALA A 44 20.83 11.51 -26.02
CA ALA A 44 20.28 12.02 -24.77
C ALA A 44 20.47 11.04 -23.61
N GLU A 45 20.31 9.73 -23.84
CA GLU A 45 20.58 8.67 -22.88
C GLU A 45 22.05 8.67 -22.46
N LYS A 46 22.97 8.74 -23.41
CA LYS A 46 24.40 8.83 -23.15
C LYS A 46 24.73 10.07 -22.30
N ALA A 47 24.26 11.25 -22.71
CA ALA A 47 24.48 12.49 -21.97
C ALA A 47 23.89 12.42 -20.54
N TYR A 48 22.74 11.79 -20.37
CA TYR A 48 22.14 11.57 -19.05
C TYR A 48 23.00 10.68 -18.15
N MET A 49 23.56 9.59 -18.69
CA MET A 49 24.47 8.69 -17.96
C MET A 49 25.77 9.39 -17.56
N GLU A 50 26.26 10.28 -18.41
CA GLU A 50 27.42 11.15 -18.15
C GLU A 50 27.09 12.32 -17.17
N LYS A 51 25.84 12.41 -16.69
CA LYS A 51 25.31 13.49 -15.84
C LYS A 51 25.29 14.88 -16.49
N ASP A 52 25.42 14.95 -17.81
CA ASP A 52 25.18 16.17 -18.59
C ASP A 52 23.68 16.34 -18.89
N PHE A 53 22.94 16.69 -17.83
CA PHE A 53 21.48 16.80 -17.90
C PHE A 53 21.01 17.95 -18.80
N LEU A 54 21.82 19.00 -18.97
CA LEU A 54 21.47 20.13 -19.82
C LEU A 54 21.47 19.71 -21.29
N LYS A 55 22.55 19.03 -21.74
CA LYS A 55 22.65 18.47 -23.08
C LYS A 55 21.57 17.43 -23.33
N ALA A 56 21.36 16.50 -22.40
CA ALA A 56 20.32 15.47 -22.51
C ALA A 56 18.93 16.09 -22.73
N ARG A 57 18.58 17.14 -21.97
CA ARG A 57 17.29 17.82 -22.10
C ARG A 57 17.14 18.55 -23.44
N ASN A 58 18.20 19.19 -23.94
CA ASN A 58 18.16 19.89 -25.21
C ASN A 58 17.96 18.92 -26.39
N LEU A 59 18.65 17.79 -26.38
CA LEU A 59 18.45 16.71 -27.36
C LEU A 59 17.02 16.17 -27.33
N LEU A 60 16.42 16.01 -26.14
CA LEU A 60 15.03 15.57 -26.01
C LEU A 60 14.02 16.63 -26.46
N LYS A 61 14.31 17.93 -26.29
CA LYS A 61 13.48 19.01 -26.86
C LYS A 61 13.51 18.96 -28.39
N GLU A 62 14.65 18.62 -28.99
CA GLU A 62 14.76 18.45 -30.44
C GLU A 62 14.02 17.19 -30.91
N ALA A 63 14.22 16.06 -30.23
CA ALA A 63 13.51 14.81 -30.53
C ALA A 63 11.99 14.97 -30.45
N GLU A 64 11.48 15.71 -29.45
CA GLU A 64 10.05 15.97 -29.30
C GLU A 64 9.44 16.76 -30.48
N LYS A 65 10.21 17.68 -31.08
CA LYS A 65 9.75 18.44 -32.27
C LYS A 65 9.69 17.56 -33.53
N LYS A 66 10.51 16.52 -33.59
CA LYS A 66 10.60 15.60 -34.74
C LYS A 66 9.68 14.38 -34.62
N ALA A 67 9.20 14.08 -33.42
CA ALA A 67 8.31 12.95 -33.17
C ALA A 67 6.94 13.15 -33.83
N THR A 68 6.58 12.25 -34.74
CA THR A 68 5.27 12.23 -35.42
C THR A 68 4.34 11.16 -34.86
N GLU A 69 4.88 10.09 -34.27
CA GLU A 69 4.12 9.01 -33.65
C GLU A 69 3.80 9.27 -32.17
N THR A 70 2.55 8.96 -31.77
CA THR A 70 2.05 9.26 -30.41
C THR A 70 2.81 8.47 -29.33
N GLN A 71 3.17 7.21 -29.59
CA GLN A 71 3.87 6.37 -28.61
C GLN A 71 5.32 6.82 -28.39
N GLU A 72 6.02 7.20 -29.46
CA GLU A 72 7.39 7.73 -29.38
C GLU A 72 7.42 9.07 -28.64
N LEU A 73 6.48 9.95 -28.95
CA LEU A 73 6.31 11.23 -28.27
C LEU A 73 6.11 11.05 -26.75
N LEU A 74 5.31 10.06 -26.33
CA LEU A 74 5.11 9.76 -24.90
C LEU A 74 6.40 9.27 -24.23
N LYS A 75 7.18 8.39 -24.89
CA LYS A 75 8.47 7.92 -24.38
C LYS A 75 9.47 9.07 -24.22
N ILE A 76 9.60 9.91 -25.24
CA ILE A 76 10.48 11.09 -25.22
C ILE A 76 10.08 12.05 -24.10
N ARG A 77 8.77 12.33 -23.96
CA ARG A 77 8.25 13.17 -22.87
C ARG A 77 8.57 12.60 -21.51
N LYS A 78 8.32 11.31 -21.26
CA LYS A 78 8.62 10.65 -19.98
C LYS A 78 10.11 10.71 -19.66
N PHE A 79 10.99 10.50 -20.64
CA PHE A 79 12.42 10.63 -20.43
C PHE A 79 12.79 12.09 -20.12
N LYS A 80 12.25 13.06 -20.85
CA LYS A 80 12.46 14.49 -20.61
C LYS A 80 12.03 14.90 -19.20
N GLU A 81 10.92 14.38 -18.67
CA GLU A 81 10.48 14.60 -17.29
C GLU A 81 11.52 14.10 -16.27
N LYS A 82 12.12 12.92 -16.51
CA LYS A 82 13.21 12.39 -15.68
C LYS A 82 14.44 13.30 -15.72
N VAL A 83 14.86 13.74 -16.91
CA VAL A 83 15.99 14.67 -17.07
C VAL A 83 15.71 16.01 -16.38
N ASN A 84 14.52 16.57 -16.53
CA ASN A 84 14.09 17.81 -15.88
C ASN A 84 14.24 17.72 -14.35
N MET A 85 13.80 16.62 -13.73
CA MET A 85 13.93 16.41 -12.29
C MET A 85 15.40 16.32 -11.83
N SER A 86 16.23 15.58 -12.58
CA SER A 86 17.67 15.47 -12.30
C SER A 86 18.39 16.81 -12.46
N LEU A 87 18.02 17.61 -13.48
CA LEU A 87 18.56 18.94 -13.70
C LEU A 87 18.14 19.90 -12.56
N LEU A 88 16.87 19.91 -12.15
CA LEU A 88 16.37 20.78 -11.08
C LEU A 88 17.08 20.56 -9.74
N PHE A 89 17.39 19.31 -9.40
CA PHE A 89 18.06 18.94 -8.16
C PHE A 89 19.57 18.71 -8.31
N SER A 90 20.17 19.23 -9.38
CA SER A 90 21.62 19.31 -9.52
C SER A 90 22.11 20.76 -9.53
N PRO A 91 23.39 21.03 -9.19
CA PRO A 91 23.97 22.38 -9.25
C PRO A 91 24.14 22.93 -10.69
N ILE A 92 23.82 22.16 -11.72
CA ILE A 92 23.98 22.54 -13.13
C ILE A 92 22.97 23.63 -13.48
N LEU A 93 23.44 24.75 -14.04
CA LEU A 93 22.57 25.85 -14.46
C LEU A 93 21.71 25.50 -15.67
N ASP A 94 20.55 26.13 -15.75
CA ASP A 94 19.64 26.09 -16.88
C ASP A 94 19.00 27.47 -17.08
N GLU A 95 18.21 27.66 -18.14
CA GLU A 95 17.54 28.94 -18.44
C GLU A 95 16.63 29.46 -17.31
N CYS A 96 16.29 28.60 -16.34
CA CYS A 96 15.43 28.91 -15.21
C CYS A 96 16.18 29.04 -13.88
N SER A 97 17.50 29.16 -13.94
CA SER A 97 18.33 29.33 -12.77
C SER A 97 19.53 30.23 -13.03
N ILE A 98 20.02 30.84 -11.94
CA ILE A 98 21.20 31.69 -11.94
C ILE A 98 22.23 31.14 -10.96
N GLU A 99 23.50 31.49 -11.18
CA GLU A 99 24.53 31.38 -10.16
C GLU A 99 24.48 32.61 -9.25
N TYR A 100 24.19 32.39 -7.98
CA TYR A 100 24.21 33.42 -6.95
C TYR A 100 25.47 33.27 -6.10
N VAL A 101 26.25 34.35 -5.99
CA VAL A 101 27.42 34.42 -5.12
C VAL A 101 27.00 34.98 -3.77
N VAL A 102 27.11 34.17 -2.72
CA VAL A 102 26.71 34.51 -1.34
C VAL A 102 27.53 35.70 -0.83
N LYS A 103 26.85 36.71 -0.28
CA LYS A 103 27.46 37.91 0.29
C LYS A 103 27.45 37.86 1.82
N LYS A 104 28.32 38.65 2.47
CA LYS A 104 28.31 38.80 3.93
C LYS A 104 26.91 39.30 4.37
N GLY A 105 26.29 38.59 5.31
CA GLY A 105 24.95 38.91 5.83
C GLY A 105 23.78 38.23 5.10
N ASP A 106 24.04 37.43 4.06
CA ASP A 106 23.04 36.60 3.42
C ASP A 106 22.59 35.43 4.31
N SER A 107 21.35 35.01 4.11
CA SER A 107 20.82 33.73 4.59
C SER A 107 20.01 33.07 3.49
N LEU A 108 19.86 31.74 3.54
CA LEU A 108 19.05 31.02 2.55
C LEU A 108 17.62 31.58 2.46
N SER A 109 17.04 32.01 3.58
CA SER A 109 15.71 32.63 3.61
C SER A 109 15.66 33.99 2.90
N LYS A 110 16.69 34.84 3.08
CA LYS A 110 16.79 36.13 2.37
C LYS A 110 16.94 35.91 0.86
N ILE A 111 17.80 34.98 0.46
CA ILE A 111 18.01 34.62 -0.94
C ILE A 111 16.71 34.05 -1.53
N ALA A 112 16.06 33.11 -0.84
CA ALA A 112 14.81 32.50 -1.29
C ALA A 112 13.70 33.54 -1.51
N LYS A 113 13.54 34.49 -0.58
CA LYS A 113 12.59 35.60 -0.70
C LYS A 113 12.92 36.50 -1.89
N LYS A 114 14.20 36.87 -2.07
CA LYS A 114 14.65 37.74 -3.16
C LYS A 114 14.34 37.16 -4.54
N PHE A 115 14.51 35.85 -4.72
CA PHE A 115 14.30 35.18 -6.00
C PHE A 115 12.95 34.45 -6.11
N ASN A 116 12.02 34.72 -5.18
CA ASN A 116 10.69 34.10 -5.14
C ASN A 116 10.73 32.56 -5.28
N THR A 117 11.63 31.94 -4.52
CA THR A 117 11.85 30.49 -4.47
C THR A 117 11.78 30.00 -3.03
N THR A 118 12.14 28.73 -2.78
CA THR A 118 12.11 28.15 -1.43
C THR A 118 13.50 27.75 -0.97
N VAL A 119 13.76 27.86 0.34
CA VAL A 119 14.98 27.36 0.97
C VAL A 119 15.21 25.89 0.62
N ALA A 120 14.14 25.07 0.68
CA ALA A 120 14.20 23.66 0.35
C ALA A 120 14.67 23.39 -1.09
N LEU A 121 14.23 24.21 -2.05
CA LEU A 121 14.66 24.08 -3.44
C LEU A 121 16.14 24.48 -3.61
N ILE A 122 16.56 25.59 -2.99
CA ILE A 122 17.98 26.01 -3.01
C ILE A 122 18.87 24.92 -2.41
N LYS A 123 18.51 24.39 -1.23
CA LYS A 123 19.30 23.34 -0.58
C LYS A 123 19.42 22.10 -1.45
N ARG A 124 18.30 21.62 -2.01
CA ARG A 124 18.31 20.42 -2.86
C ARG A 124 19.10 20.60 -4.15
N ALA A 125 18.91 21.72 -4.83
CA ALA A 125 19.66 22.04 -6.05
C ALA A 125 21.18 22.10 -5.80
N ASN A 126 21.60 22.54 -4.61
CA ASN A 126 23.00 22.71 -4.25
C ASN A 126 23.57 21.61 -3.34
N LYS A 127 22.81 20.54 -3.09
CA LYS A 127 23.20 19.43 -2.19
C LYS A 127 23.61 19.88 -0.78
N LEU A 128 22.98 20.94 -0.26
CA LEU A 128 23.26 21.43 1.10
C LEU A 128 22.54 20.58 2.15
N SER A 129 23.28 20.08 3.13
CA SER A 129 22.75 19.33 4.28
C SER A 129 22.20 20.26 5.37
N SER A 130 22.83 21.41 5.59
CA SER A 130 22.44 22.42 6.58
C SER A 130 21.99 23.73 5.93
N ASP A 131 21.52 24.67 6.77
CA ASP A 131 21.14 26.03 6.33
C ASP A 131 22.34 27.00 6.32
N ILE A 132 23.52 26.51 6.68
CA ILE A 132 24.76 27.29 6.77
C ILE A 132 25.31 27.53 5.36
N ILE A 133 25.58 28.79 5.04
CA ILE A 133 26.19 29.25 3.79
C ILE A 133 27.32 30.22 4.09
N TYR A 134 28.35 30.24 3.23
CA TYR A 134 29.55 31.04 3.42
C TYR A 134 29.67 32.13 2.37
N PRO A 135 30.21 33.32 2.70
CA PRO A 135 30.53 34.34 1.71
C PRO A 135 31.38 33.77 0.56
N LYS A 136 31.12 34.24 -0.67
CA LYS A 136 31.69 33.76 -1.93
C LYS A 136 31.26 32.35 -2.37
N GLN A 137 30.48 31.62 -1.57
CA GLN A 137 29.89 30.35 -2.01
C GLN A 137 28.96 30.59 -3.21
N LYS A 138 29.09 29.77 -4.24
CA LYS A 138 28.24 29.80 -5.43
C LYS A 138 27.05 28.87 -5.24
N LEU A 139 25.84 29.38 -5.42
CA LEU A 139 24.60 28.64 -5.30
C LEU A 139 23.78 28.76 -6.58
N LYS A 140 23.32 27.65 -7.12
CA LYS A 140 22.23 27.62 -8.09
C LYS A 140 20.94 28.08 -7.43
N VAL A 141 20.30 29.10 -7.98
CA VAL A 141 19.01 29.61 -7.50
C VAL A 141 18.01 29.58 -8.65
N ASN A 142 16.91 28.85 -8.48
CA ASN A 142 15.82 28.79 -9.46
C ASN A 142 15.01 30.09 -9.46
N THR A 143 14.81 30.67 -10.64
CA THR A 143 14.12 31.95 -10.87
C THR A 143 12.74 31.78 -11.52
N CYS A 144 12.50 30.70 -12.25
CA CYS A 144 11.21 30.41 -12.89
C CYS A 144 10.12 30.01 -11.87
N LYS A 145 8.86 30.33 -12.18
CA LYS A 145 7.72 30.02 -11.32
C LYS A 145 7.15 28.64 -11.62
N PHE A 146 6.74 27.93 -10.59
CA PHE A 146 5.97 26.68 -10.76
C PHE A 146 4.47 26.98 -10.72
N SER A 147 3.73 26.37 -11.64
CA SER A 147 2.28 26.36 -11.63
C SER A 147 1.75 24.95 -11.88
N ILE A 148 0.50 24.70 -11.52
CA ILE A 148 -0.16 23.42 -11.71
C ILE A 148 -1.39 23.64 -12.58
N VAL A 149 -1.56 22.79 -13.59
CA VAL A 149 -2.77 22.71 -14.41
C VAL A 149 -3.35 21.31 -14.24
N VAL A 150 -4.61 21.20 -13.87
CA VAL A 150 -5.32 19.92 -13.76
C VAL A 150 -6.34 19.85 -14.90
N ASP A 151 -6.18 18.89 -15.79
CA ASP A 151 -7.16 18.54 -16.80
C ASP A 151 -8.08 17.45 -16.24
N LYS A 152 -9.30 17.84 -15.87
CA LYS A 152 -10.32 16.93 -15.34
C LYS A 152 -10.81 15.92 -16.38
N SER A 153 -10.79 16.27 -17.67
CA SER A 153 -11.28 15.38 -18.73
C SER A 153 -10.31 14.22 -18.98
N GLN A 154 -9.03 14.47 -18.78
CA GLN A 154 -7.96 13.49 -18.96
C GLN A 154 -7.46 12.88 -17.65
N ASN A 155 -7.92 13.40 -16.49
CA ASN A 155 -7.43 12.98 -15.18
C ASN A 155 -5.89 13.14 -15.06
N LEU A 156 -5.38 14.25 -15.59
CA LEU A 156 -3.95 14.58 -15.60
C LEU A 156 -3.67 15.88 -14.86
N LEU A 157 -2.55 15.91 -14.15
CA LEU A 157 -1.97 17.09 -13.53
C LEU A 157 -0.63 17.40 -14.17
N PHE A 158 -0.53 18.58 -14.77
CA PHE A 158 0.70 19.12 -15.34
C PHE A 158 1.34 20.09 -14.34
N LEU A 159 2.50 19.72 -13.81
CA LEU A 159 3.41 20.66 -13.17
C LEU A 159 4.12 21.43 -14.29
N LYS A 160 3.89 22.74 -14.35
CA LYS A 160 4.55 23.63 -15.29
C LYS A 160 5.64 24.42 -14.58
N ARG A 161 6.74 24.65 -15.30
CA ARG A 161 7.77 25.65 -14.94
C ARG A 161 7.67 26.76 -15.97
N ASP A 162 7.14 27.90 -15.54
CA ASP A 162 6.56 28.94 -16.40
C ASP A 162 5.57 28.34 -17.42
N ASN A 163 5.88 28.43 -18.72
CA ASN A 163 4.99 27.96 -19.78
C ASN A 163 5.25 26.52 -20.24
N GLU A 164 6.38 25.91 -19.85
CA GLU A 164 6.73 24.54 -20.24
C GLU A 164 6.17 23.50 -19.26
N ILE A 165 5.65 22.39 -19.80
CA ILE A 165 5.30 21.22 -18.99
C ILE A 165 6.60 20.63 -18.45
N PHE A 166 6.72 20.65 -17.13
CA PHE A 166 7.90 20.18 -16.42
C PHE A 166 7.76 18.71 -16.04
N LYS A 167 6.57 18.30 -15.57
CA LYS A 167 6.22 16.93 -15.22
C LYS A 167 4.72 16.69 -15.24
N THR A 168 4.30 15.48 -15.59
CA THR A 168 2.89 15.05 -15.62
C THR A 168 2.63 13.97 -14.55
N TYR A 169 1.46 14.04 -13.94
CA TYR A 169 0.97 13.09 -12.94
C TYR A 169 -0.44 12.64 -13.30
N SER A 170 -0.74 11.35 -13.16
CA SER A 170 -2.12 10.87 -13.17
C SER A 170 -2.80 11.27 -11.85
N VAL A 171 -4.04 11.73 -11.91
CA VAL A 171 -4.82 12.16 -10.75
C VAL A 171 -6.26 11.71 -10.85
N ALA A 172 -6.91 11.43 -9.73
CA ALA A 172 -8.36 11.26 -9.70
C ALA A 172 -9.03 12.58 -9.33
N THR A 173 -10.26 12.77 -9.79
CA THR A 173 -11.13 13.88 -9.34
C THR A 173 -12.12 13.38 -8.30
N GLY A 174 -12.65 14.31 -7.49
CA GLY A 174 -13.60 14.01 -6.42
C GLY A 174 -14.87 13.35 -6.98
N LYS A 175 -15.45 12.44 -6.19
CA LYS A 175 -16.69 11.72 -6.55
C LYS A 175 -17.77 12.70 -7.02
N ASN A 176 -18.62 12.26 -7.94
CA ASN A 176 -19.73 13.04 -8.51
C ASN A 176 -19.29 14.38 -9.14
N ASN A 177 -18.08 14.41 -9.75
CA ASN A 177 -17.52 15.61 -10.38
C ASN A 177 -17.38 16.83 -9.44
N SER A 178 -17.25 16.57 -8.12
CA SER A 178 -17.22 17.59 -7.07
C SER A 178 -15.94 18.44 -7.03
N THR A 179 -14.90 18.08 -7.80
CA THR A 179 -13.69 18.90 -7.95
C THR A 179 -14.02 20.21 -8.66
N PRO A 180 -13.76 21.38 -8.07
CA PRO A 180 -14.09 22.67 -8.66
C PRO A 180 -13.17 22.99 -9.84
N THR A 181 -13.69 23.70 -10.84
CA THR A 181 -12.91 24.27 -11.94
C THR A 181 -12.60 25.73 -11.64
N GLY A 182 -11.42 26.21 -12.04
CA GLY A 182 -11.02 27.60 -11.83
C GLY A 182 -9.53 27.77 -11.54
N LYS A 183 -9.15 29.00 -11.17
CA LYS A 183 -7.79 29.34 -10.73
C LYS A 183 -7.76 29.36 -9.21
N PHE A 184 -6.89 28.52 -8.63
CA PHE A 184 -6.73 28.41 -7.18
C PHE A 184 -5.27 28.66 -6.79
N LYS A 185 -5.06 29.10 -5.55
CA LYS A 185 -3.74 29.24 -4.92
C LYS A 185 -3.56 28.13 -3.89
N ILE A 186 -2.37 27.52 -3.86
CA ILE A 186 -2.00 26.62 -2.77
C ILE A 186 -1.68 27.46 -1.54
N ILE A 187 -2.43 27.28 -0.47
CA ILE A 187 -2.30 28.06 0.77
C ILE A 187 -1.51 27.32 1.85
N ASN A 188 -1.49 25.99 1.81
CA ASN A 188 -0.70 25.17 2.73
C ASN A 188 -0.20 23.90 2.05
N LYS A 189 0.91 23.37 2.59
CA LYS A 189 1.50 22.09 2.17
C LYS A 189 1.85 21.31 3.42
N ILE A 190 1.21 20.16 3.61
CA ILE A 190 1.35 19.36 4.83
C ILE A 190 1.94 18.00 4.46
N LYS A 191 3.00 17.61 5.18
CA LYS A 191 3.58 16.27 5.13
C LYS A 191 2.88 15.41 6.15
N ASN A 192 2.47 14.19 5.77
CA ASN A 192 1.73 13.27 6.63
C ASN A 192 0.54 14.02 7.25
N PRO A 193 -0.42 14.48 6.43
CA PRO A 193 -1.54 15.27 6.91
C PRO A 193 -2.48 14.43 7.77
N THR A 194 -2.92 14.94 8.91
CA THR A 194 -4.09 14.42 9.62
C THR A 194 -5.34 14.72 8.81
N TRP A 195 -6.22 13.73 8.62
CA TRP A 195 -7.48 13.94 7.93
C TRP A 195 -8.59 14.27 8.94
N PHE A 196 -9.17 15.46 8.80
CA PHE A 196 -10.26 15.93 9.64
C PHE A 196 -11.58 15.76 8.89
N LYS A 197 -12.48 14.95 9.44
CA LYS A 197 -13.85 14.74 8.95
C LYS A 197 -14.81 15.07 10.09
N THR A 198 -16.06 15.44 9.77
CA THR A 198 -17.09 15.69 10.78
C THR A 198 -17.15 14.55 11.79
N GLY A 199 -16.79 14.81 13.05
CA GLY A 199 -16.77 13.85 14.14
C GLY A 199 -15.52 12.95 14.26
N ALA A 200 -14.48 13.11 13.43
CA ALA A 200 -13.28 12.27 13.49
C ALA A 200 -11.98 13.00 13.11
N ILE A 201 -10.91 12.71 13.86
CA ILE A 201 -9.53 13.12 13.58
C ILE A 201 -8.74 11.86 13.24
N ILE A 202 -8.35 11.70 11.98
CA ILE A 202 -7.71 10.48 11.48
C ILE A 202 -6.22 10.75 11.28
N PRO A 203 -5.33 10.08 12.03
CA PRO A 203 -3.91 10.38 12.01
C PRO A 203 -3.27 9.96 10.68
N PRO A 204 -2.06 10.45 10.36
CA PRO A 204 -1.45 10.28 9.04
C PRO A 204 -1.06 8.85 8.65
N ASP A 205 -0.70 8.06 9.64
CA ASP A 205 -0.35 6.63 9.58
C ASP A 205 -1.59 5.74 9.51
N SER A 206 -2.78 6.30 9.75
CA SER A 206 -4.01 5.54 9.69
C SER A 206 -4.26 5.03 8.27
N PRO A 207 -4.59 3.73 8.09
CA PRO A 207 -5.04 3.19 6.81
C PRO A 207 -6.31 3.87 6.28
N GLN A 208 -6.99 4.67 7.11
CA GLN A 208 -8.20 5.42 6.78
C GLN A 208 -7.94 6.88 6.43
N ASN A 209 -6.69 7.34 6.51
CA ASN A 209 -6.34 8.66 6.03
C ASN A 209 -6.37 8.69 4.50
N VAL A 210 -7.38 9.33 3.92
CA VAL A 210 -7.56 9.36 2.45
C VAL A 210 -6.59 10.31 1.76
N LEU A 211 -5.90 11.17 2.51
CA LEU A 211 -5.02 12.20 1.98
C LEU A 211 -3.64 11.65 1.60
N GLY A 212 -3.33 10.40 1.95
CA GLY A 212 -2.02 9.79 1.71
C GLY A 212 -0.90 10.54 2.45
N THR A 213 0.32 10.52 1.90
CA THR A 213 1.51 11.07 2.59
C THR A 213 1.68 12.59 2.46
N ARG A 214 0.85 13.26 1.65
CA ARG A 214 1.01 14.68 1.28
C ARG A 214 -0.35 15.34 1.01
N TRP A 215 -0.50 16.56 1.51
CA TRP A 215 -1.63 17.44 1.24
C TRP A 215 -1.15 18.79 0.72
N MET A 216 -1.83 19.33 -0.30
CA MET A 216 -1.71 20.71 -0.76
C MET A 216 -3.10 21.34 -0.78
N GLY A 217 -3.42 22.16 0.23
CA GLY A 217 -4.72 22.80 0.33
C GLY A 217 -4.84 24.01 -0.57
N LEU A 218 -6.02 24.16 -1.18
CA LEU A 218 -6.35 25.28 -2.05
C LEU A 218 -6.98 26.42 -1.23
N ASN A 219 -7.00 27.63 -1.79
CA ASN A 219 -7.65 28.81 -1.21
C ASN A 219 -9.20 28.74 -1.26
N ILE A 220 -9.75 27.52 -1.22
CA ILE A 220 -11.16 27.21 -1.11
C ILE A 220 -11.32 26.11 -0.05
N LYS A 221 -12.20 26.37 0.91
CA LYS A 221 -12.36 25.53 2.10
C LYS A 221 -12.74 24.10 1.70
N GLY A 222 -12.04 23.12 2.27
CA GLY A 222 -12.31 21.69 2.06
C GLY A 222 -11.72 21.07 0.79
N TYR A 223 -11.01 21.83 -0.05
CA TYR A 223 -10.42 21.31 -1.28
C TYR A 223 -8.89 21.35 -1.27
N GLY A 224 -8.30 20.35 -1.90
CA GLY A 224 -6.85 20.19 -2.00
C GLY A 224 -6.46 19.10 -2.97
N ILE A 225 -5.15 19.03 -3.24
CA ILE A 225 -4.51 17.94 -3.97
C ILE A 225 -3.81 17.06 -2.93
N HIS A 226 -4.03 15.76 -2.99
CA HIS A 226 -3.49 14.82 -2.02
C HIS A 226 -2.89 13.59 -2.70
N GLY A 227 -2.09 12.81 -1.97
CA GLY A 227 -1.52 11.56 -2.50
C GLY A 227 -2.58 10.46 -2.62
N THR A 228 -2.42 9.54 -3.57
CA THR A 228 -3.23 8.31 -3.62
C THR A 228 -2.65 7.23 -2.70
N ARG A 229 -3.48 6.25 -2.34
CA ARG A 229 -3.08 5.07 -1.55
C ARG A 229 -2.60 3.90 -2.41
N ASP A 230 -2.37 4.11 -3.70
CA ASP A 230 -2.25 3.01 -4.66
C ASP A 230 -0.95 2.23 -4.43
N GLY A 231 -1.06 1.15 -3.67
CA GLY A 231 -0.04 0.14 -3.41
C GLY A 231 1.05 0.55 -2.45
N TRP A 232 1.59 -0.44 -1.75
CA TRP A 232 2.91 -0.30 -1.14
C TRP A 232 3.98 -0.22 -2.23
N ASP A 233 5.15 0.32 -1.90
CA ASP A 233 6.23 0.51 -2.87
C ASP A 233 6.61 -0.79 -3.60
N PHE A 234 6.49 -1.94 -2.93
CA PHE A 234 6.80 -3.26 -3.50
C PHE A 234 5.71 -3.80 -4.44
N GLU A 235 4.48 -3.27 -4.39
CA GLU A 235 3.41 -3.64 -5.31
C GLU A 235 3.34 -2.75 -6.55
N LYS A 236 4.10 -1.65 -6.60
CA LYS A 236 4.10 -0.75 -7.76
C LYS A 236 4.30 -1.47 -9.10
N PRO A 237 5.26 -2.42 -9.24
CA PRO A 237 5.44 -3.15 -10.49
C PRO A 237 4.20 -3.97 -10.89
N ILE A 238 3.49 -4.52 -9.90
CA ILE A 238 2.25 -5.29 -10.10
C ILE A 238 1.15 -4.35 -10.60
N ILE A 239 0.95 -3.22 -9.92
CA ILE A 239 -0.08 -2.24 -10.25
C ILE A 239 0.14 -1.62 -11.63
N GLU A 240 1.40 -1.29 -11.97
CA GLU A 240 1.75 -0.77 -13.29
C GLU A 240 1.42 -1.77 -14.40
N LEU A 241 1.68 -3.05 -14.17
CA LEU A 241 1.41 -4.10 -15.14
C LEU A 241 -0.10 -4.43 -15.23
N GLU A 242 -0.82 -4.44 -14.12
CA GLU A 242 -2.30 -4.56 -14.07
C GLU A 242 -2.97 -3.42 -14.84
N ASN A 243 -2.54 -2.18 -14.62
CA ASN A 243 -3.06 -1.02 -15.34
C ASN A 243 -2.78 -1.13 -16.84
N LYS A 244 -1.58 -1.59 -17.22
CA LYS A 244 -1.22 -1.79 -18.63
C LYS A 244 -2.09 -2.87 -19.30
N ILE A 245 -2.37 -3.98 -18.61
CA ILE A 245 -3.27 -5.02 -19.11
C ILE A 245 -4.67 -4.44 -19.32
N LYS A 246 -5.17 -3.71 -18.32
CA LYS A 246 -6.49 -3.07 -18.40
C LYS A 246 -6.59 -2.06 -19.54
N GLU A 247 -5.57 -1.22 -19.72
CA GLU A 247 -5.50 -0.27 -20.84
C GLU A 247 -5.54 -0.97 -22.21
N LEU A 248 -4.83 -2.09 -22.35
CA LEU A 248 -4.84 -2.89 -23.59
C LEU A 248 -6.18 -3.58 -23.83
N GLN A 249 -6.82 -4.11 -22.78
CA GLN A 249 -8.17 -4.69 -22.87
C GLN A 249 -9.19 -3.63 -23.31
N GLU A 250 -9.18 -2.44 -22.70
CA GLU A 250 -10.06 -1.34 -23.10
C GLU A 250 -9.77 -0.85 -24.52
N PHE A 251 -8.50 -0.80 -24.93
CA PHE A 251 -8.10 -0.40 -26.28
C PHE A 251 -8.56 -1.41 -27.33
N SER A 252 -8.38 -2.71 -27.07
CA SER A 252 -8.83 -3.80 -27.95
C SER A 252 -10.33 -3.72 -28.19
N GLN A 253 -11.13 -3.51 -27.13
CA GLN A 253 -12.58 -3.33 -27.22
C GLN A 253 -12.97 -2.07 -28.00
N LYS A 254 -12.35 -0.91 -27.73
CA LYS A 254 -12.71 0.36 -28.36
C LYS A 254 -12.29 0.46 -29.84
N LYS A 255 -11.21 -0.21 -30.23
CA LYS A 255 -10.63 -0.10 -31.58
C LYS A 255 -10.84 -1.34 -32.45
N GLN A 256 -11.49 -2.39 -31.91
CA GLN A 256 -11.67 -3.68 -32.59
C GLN A 256 -10.35 -4.24 -33.14
N VAL A 257 -9.27 -4.07 -32.38
CA VAL A 257 -7.95 -4.63 -32.70
C VAL A 257 -7.73 -5.84 -31.81
N ASP A 258 -7.38 -6.99 -32.39
CA ASP A 258 -7.05 -8.19 -31.64
C ASP A 258 -5.66 -8.02 -30.98
N LEU A 259 -5.66 -7.97 -29.65
CA LEU A 259 -4.46 -7.90 -28.80
C LEU A 259 -4.44 -9.06 -27.79
N SER A 260 -5.18 -10.14 -28.08
CA SER A 260 -5.40 -11.22 -27.12
C SER A 260 -4.11 -11.92 -26.73
N LEU A 261 -3.17 -12.07 -27.67
CA LEU A 261 -1.85 -12.68 -27.44
C LEU A 261 -0.97 -11.80 -26.54
N GLU A 262 -0.93 -10.49 -26.77
CA GLU A 262 -0.19 -9.54 -25.94
C GLU A 262 -0.76 -9.46 -24.52
N ILE A 263 -2.09 -9.45 -24.40
CA ILE A 263 -2.79 -9.45 -23.11
C ILE A 263 -2.42 -10.71 -22.33
N LYS A 264 -2.53 -11.89 -22.96
CA LYS A 264 -2.17 -13.17 -22.33
C LYS A 264 -0.71 -13.20 -21.87
N ASN A 265 0.22 -12.75 -22.72
CA ASN A 265 1.64 -12.67 -22.36
C ASN A 265 1.90 -11.73 -21.17
N LEU A 266 1.17 -10.62 -21.05
CA LEU A 266 1.27 -9.73 -19.91
C LEU A 266 0.63 -10.31 -18.65
N GLU A 267 -0.48 -11.03 -18.77
CA GLU A 267 -1.13 -11.74 -17.67
C GLU A 267 -0.22 -12.85 -17.09
N GLU A 268 0.47 -13.61 -17.94
CA GLU A 268 1.46 -14.60 -17.51
C GLU A 268 2.66 -13.93 -16.80
N LYS A 269 3.17 -12.82 -17.34
CA LYS A 269 4.21 -12.02 -16.69
C LYS A 269 3.73 -11.45 -15.35
N LEU A 270 2.47 -11.03 -15.26
CA LEU A 270 1.87 -10.53 -14.03
C LEU A 270 1.80 -11.62 -12.98
N ALA A 271 1.35 -12.82 -13.35
CA ALA A 271 1.29 -13.96 -12.44
C ALA A 271 2.68 -14.33 -11.89
N GLN A 272 3.71 -14.33 -12.75
CA GLN A 272 5.09 -14.60 -12.37
C GLN A 272 5.65 -13.50 -11.45
N LEU A 273 5.45 -12.22 -11.81
CA LEU A 273 5.91 -11.08 -11.03
C LEU A 273 5.25 -11.04 -9.64
N LYS A 274 3.94 -11.31 -9.57
CA LYS A 274 3.23 -11.47 -8.29
C LYS A 274 3.87 -12.56 -7.44
N LYS A 275 4.14 -13.73 -8.03
CA LYS A 275 4.75 -14.85 -7.32
C LYS A 275 6.13 -14.49 -6.77
N GLU A 276 6.98 -13.86 -7.59
CA GLU A 276 8.34 -13.46 -7.21
C GLU A 276 8.37 -12.43 -6.08
N ILE A 277 7.49 -11.42 -6.14
CA ILE A 277 7.42 -10.37 -5.11
C ILE A 277 6.88 -10.96 -3.80
N TYR A 278 5.78 -11.71 -3.86
CA TYR A 278 5.12 -12.24 -2.66
C TYR A 278 5.91 -13.37 -1.97
N SER A 279 6.72 -14.13 -2.71
CA SER A 279 7.59 -15.15 -2.11
C SER A 279 8.78 -14.57 -1.35
N ASN A 280 9.17 -13.31 -1.63
CA ASN A 280 10.37 -12.67 -1.10
C ASN A 280 10.05 -11.45 -0.20
N LEU A 281 8.89 -11.46 0.45
CA LEU A 281 8.47 -10.36 1.32
C LEU A 281 9.30 -10.31 2.61
N THR A 282 9.77 -9.10 2.93
CA THR A 282 10.36 -8.76 4.23
C THR A 282 9.31 -8.81 5.35
N ALA A 283 9.76 -8.88 6.61
CA ALA A 283 8.86 -8.86 7.77
C ALA A 283 7.98 -7.61 7.78
N TRP A 284 8.54 -6.45 7.42
CA TRP A 284 7.79 -5.20 7.36
C TRP A 284 6.69 -5.21 6.29
N GLN A 285 6.98 -5.76 5.11
CA GLN A 285 6.00 -5.87 4.03
C GLN A 285 4.85 -6.84 4.41
N LYS A 286 5.16 -7.91 5.14
CA LYS A 286 4.12 -8.79 5.71
C LYS A 286 3.27 -8.05 6.76
N VAL A 287 3.88 -7.26 7.65
CA VAL A 287 3.14 -6.39 8.59
C VAL A 287 2.21 -5.43 7.86
N GLN A 288 2.67 -4.85 6.75
CA GLN A 288 1.84 -4.01 5.89
C GLN A 288 0.63 -4.80 5.35
N ILE A 289 0.83 -6.03 4.85
CA ILE A 289 -0.25 -6.94 4.40
C ILE A 289 -1.22 -7.32 5.52
N ALA A 290 -0.73 -7.62 6.73
CA ALA A 290 -1.56 -7.88 7.91
C ALA A 290 -2.46 -6.69 8.26
N ARG A 291 -2.00 -5.47 7.97
CA ARG A 291 -2.72 -4.20 8.21
C ARG A 291 -3.52 -3.72 7.00
N HIS A 292 -3.65 -4.53 5.95
CA HIS A 292 -4.35 -4.12 4.74
C HIS A 292 -5.80 -3.72 5.07
N PRO A 293 -6.30 -2.56 4.58
CA PRO A 293 -7.65 -2.08 4.93
C PRO A 293 -8.78 -3.01 4.47
N GLN A 294 -8.50 -3.90 3.52
CA GLN A 294 -9.45 -4.90 3.01
C GLN A 294 -9.06 -6.32 3.43
N ARG A 295 -8.22 -6.49 4.46
CA ARG A 295 -7.98 -7.82 5.02
C ARG A 295 -9.28 -8.37 5.60
N PRO A 296 -9.65 -9.64 5.35
CA PRO A 296 -10.88 -10.21 5.88
C PRO A 296 -10.89 -10.16 7.41
N THR A 297 -12.02 -9.76 7.99
CA THR A 297 -12.23 -9.66 9.43
C THR A 297 -12.85 -10.94 9.99
N THR A 298 -12.95 -11.08 11.32
CA THR A 298 -13.57 -12.24 11.96
C THR A 298 -14.98 -12.54 11.43
N LEU A 299 -15.83 -11.52 11.26
CA LEU A 299 -17.17 -11.68 10.70
C LEU A 299 -17.16 -12.17 9.25
N ASP A 300 -16.14 -11.84 8.46
CA ASP A 300 -16.00 -12.34 7.09
C ASP A 300 -15.74 -13.84 7.09
N TYR A 301 -14.82 -14.30 7.94
CA TYR A 301 -14.57 -15.73 8.11
C TYR A 301 -15.80 -16.45 8.64
N ILE A 302 -16.45 -15.94 9.70
CA ILE A 302 -17.68 -16.54 10.25
C ILE A 302 -18.73 -16.72 9.15
N ARG A 303 -19.00 -15.69 8.35
CA ARG A 303 -19.99 -15.74 7.26
C ARG A 303 -19.64 -16.75 6.17
N LEU A 304 -18.35 -16.89 5.84
CA LEU A 304 -17.91 -17.77 4.76
C LEU A 304 -17.76 -19.24 5.18
N ILE A 305 -17.39 -19.50 6.45
CA ILE A 305 -17.04 -20.86 6.89
C ILE A 305 -18.09 -21.53 7.77
N THR A 306 -19.00 -20.77 8.39
CA THR A 306 -20.00 -21.28 9.33
C THR A 306 -21.44 -21.14 8.82
N LYS A 307 -22.37 -21.82 9.49
CA LYS A 307 -23.82 -21.69 9.33
C LYS A 307 -24.46 -21.35 10.68
N ASP A 308 -25.63 -20.73 10.65
CA ASP A 308 -26.46 -20.42 11.82
C ASP A 308 -25.68 -19.69 12.94
N PHE A 309 -24.89 -18.68 12.59
CA PHE A 309 -24.17 -17.88 13.59
C PHE A 309 -25.15 -17.05 14.43
N ILE A 310 -25.12 -17.27 15.74
CA ILE A 310 -25.90 -16.53 16.73
C ILE A 310 -24.93 -15.76 17.61
N GLU A 311 -24.87 -14.44 17.40
CA GLU A 311 -24.04 -13.54 18.20
C GLU A 311 -24.60 -13.37 19.61
N LEU A 312 -23.71 -13.36 20.60
CA LEU A 312 -24.01 -13.16 22.01
C LEU A 312 -23.36 -11.87 22.50
N HIS A 313 -24.18 -10.96 23.01
CA HIS A 313 -23.76 -9.63 23.43
C HIS A 313 -23.55 -9.52 24.95
N GLY A 314 -22.69 -8.58 25.34
CA GLY A 314 -22.53 -8.09 26.72
C GLY A 314 -21.69 -8.99 27.63
N ASP A 315 -21.05 -8.39 28.62
CA ASP A 315 -20.29 -9.09 29.67
C ASP A 315 -21.11 -9.40 30.93
N ARG A 316 -22.32 -8.84 31.05
CA ARG A 316 -23.21 -8.88 32.23
C ARG A 316 -22.71 -8.08 33.44
N LEU A 317 -21.75 -7.18 33.22
CA LEU A 317 -21.18 -6.35 34.28
C LEU A 317 -21.18 -4.87 33.90
N PHE A 318 -20.68 -4.53 32.70
CA PHE A 318 -20.49 -3.15 32.28
C PHE A 318 -21.07 -2.86 30.89
N GLY A 319 -20.81 -3.69 29.89
CA GLY A 319 -21.21 -3.36 28.52
C GLY A 319 -20.97 -4.45 27.47
N ASP A 320 -21.37 -4.16 26.24
CA ASP A 320 -21.09 -4.97 25.07
C ASP A 320 -20.01 -4.32 24.19
N ASP A 321 -18.77 -4.76 24.36
CA ASP A 321 -17.67 -4.26 23.53
C ASP A 321 -17.77 -4.78 22.09
N LYS A 322 -17.86 -3.86 21.13
CA LYS A 322 -17.97 -4.17 19.70
C LYS A 322 -16.65 -4.61 19.07
N ALA A 323 -15.52 -4.42 19.77
CA ALA A 323 -14.20 -4.89 19.35
C ALA A 323 -14.04 -6.42 19.51
N ILE A 324 -14.90 -7.08 20.29
CA ILE A 324 -14.96 -8.54 20.40
C ILE A 324 -16.29 -9.02 19.86
N ILE A 325 -16.27 -9.97 18.93
CA ILE A 325 -17.45 -10.74 18.53
C ILE A 325 -17.43 -12.09 19.25
N ALA A 326 -18.59 -12.60 19.64
CA ALA A 326 -18.68 -13.89 20.33
C ALA A 326 -20.03 -14.54 20.06
N GLY A 327 -20.09 -15.86 19.85
CA GLY A 327 -21.36 -16.53 19.54
C GLY A 327 -21.25 -18.02 19.30
N PHE A 328 -22.38 -18.64 18.99
CA PHE A 328 -22.45 -20.05 18.58
C PHE A 328 -22.64 -20.16 17.08
N ALA A 329 -22.07 -21.21 16.48
CA ALA A 329 -22.22 -21.48 15.06
C ALA A 329 -22.17 -22.99 14.78
N LYS A 330 -22.47 -23.37 13.53
CA LYS A 330 -22.18 -24.69 12.98
C LYS A 330 -21.03 -24.59 11.97
N LEU A 331 -19.99 -25.37 12.17
CA LEU A 331 -18.85 -25.53 11.26
C LEU A 331 -18.84 -26.98 10.76
N ASP A 332 -19.30 -27.20 9.53
CA ASP A 332 -19.62 -28.54 9.01
C ASP A 332 -20.49 -29.32 10.00
N ASN A 333 -19.97 -30.44 10.53
CA ASN A 333 -20.67 -31.30 11.49
C ASN A 333 -20.45 -30.88 12.95
N PHE A 334 -19.65 -29.82 13.20
CA PHE A 334 -19.33 -29.36 14.55
C PHE A 334 -20.22 -28.20 14.95
N LYS A 335 -20.88 -28.31 16.11
CA LYS A 335 -21.39 -27.14 16.84
C LYS A 335 -20.20 -26.51 17.57
N VAL A 336 -19.95 -25.23 17.34
CA VAL A 336 -18.77 -24.53 17.84
C VAL A 336 -19.14 -23.21 18.48
N THR A 337 -18.29 -22.75 19.39
CA THR A 337 -18.30 -21.38 19.89
C THR A 337 -17.20 -20.62 19.16
N VAL A 338 -17.53 -19.42 18.67
CA VAL A 338 -16.55 -18.52 18.04
C VAL A 338 -16.41 -17.28 18.89
N ILE A 339 -15.17 -16.87 19.14
CA ILE A 339 -14.81 -15.56 19.69
C ILE A 339 -13.77 -14.93 18.77
N GLY A 340 -13.69 -13.60 18.72
CA GLY A 340 -12.57 -12.97 18.04
C GLY A 340 -12.59 -11.47 18.05
N HIS A 341 -11.44 -10.87 17.72
CA HIS A 341 -11.35 -9.44 17.50
C HIS A 341 -12.08 -9.07 16.22
N GLN A 342 -12.86 -7.99 16.26
CA GLN A 342 -13.57 -7.50 15.10
C GLN A 342 -13.14 -6.07 14.80
N LYS A 343 -12.37 -5.92 13.73
CA LYS A 343 -12.10 -4.61 13.10
C LYS A 343 -13.28 -4.18 12.23
N GLY A 344 -13.29 -2.91 11.82
CA GLY A 344 -14.25 -2.40 10.85
C GLY A 344 -13.71 -2.44 9.41
N LYS A 345 -14.62 -2.49 8.43
CA LYS A 345 -14.25 -2.41 7.01
C LYS A 345 -14.08 -0.98 6.50
N ASP A 346 -14.70 -0.04 7.18
CA ASP A 346 -14.60 1.39 6.90
C ASP A 346 -14.29 2.19 8.16
N THR A 347 -14.12 3.50 8.02
CA THR A 347 -13.81 4.40 9.13
C THR A 347 -14.88 4.39 10.22
N LYS A 348 -16.16 4.38 9.85
CA LYS A 348 -17.26 4.46 10.81
C LYS A 348 -17.28 3.19 11.67
N GLU A 349 -17.22 2.04 11.01
CA GLU A 349 -17.20 0.75 11.70
C GLU A 349 -15.93 0.58 12.55
N ASN A 350 -14.77 1.03 12.06
CA ASN A 350 -13.55 0.94 12.86
C ASN A 350 -13.60 1.80 14.13
N ILE A 351 -14.21 2.99 14.08
CA ILE A 351 -14.40 3.80 15.29
C ILE A 351 -15.33 3.09 16.27
N GLU A 352 -16.46 2.58 15.77
CA GLU A 352 -17.43 1.83 16.60
C GLU A 352 -16.80 0.61 17.28
N ARG A 353 -15.90 -0.08 16.58
CA ARG A 353 -15.23 -1.29 17.05
C ARG A 353 -13.84 -1.04 17.65
N ASN A 354 -13.51 0.21 17.95
CA ASN A 354 -12.21 0.60 18.50
C ASN A 354 -11.02 0.02 17.72
N PHE A 355 -11.14 -0.12 16.40
CA PHE A 355 -10.12 -0.70 15.51
C PHE A 355 -9.71 -2.13 15.90
N GLY A 356 -10.60 -2.88 16.56
CA GLY A 356 -10.33 -4.21 17.11
C GLY A 356 -9.56 -4.19 18.44
N CYS A 357 -9.31 -3.02 19.02
CA CYS A 357 -8.71 -2.89 20.34
C CYS A 357 -9.77 -3.03 21.43
N ALA A 358 -9.79 -4.18 22.10
CA ALA A 358 -10.80 -4.47 23.11
C ALA A 358 -10.56 -3.71 24.43
N HIS A 359 -11.67 -3.32 25.04
CA HIS A 359 -11.78 -2.85 26.41
C HIS A 359 -11.94 -4.05 27.37
N PRO A 360 -11.87 -3.82 28.71
CA PRO A 360 -11.95 -4.91 29.68
C PRO A 360 -13.24 -5.72 29.59
N GLU A 361 -14.38 -5.05 29.36
CA GLU A 361 -15.68 -5.66 29.10
C GLU A 361 -15.69 -6.59 27.88
N GLY A 362 -14.85 -6.36 26.86
CA GLY A 362 -14.67 -7.28 25.73
C GLY A 362 -14.04 -8.60 26.15
N TYR A 363 -12.98 -8.55 26.95
CA TYR A 363 -12.34 -9.75 27.51
C TYR A 363 -13.27 -10.49 28.46
N ARG A 364 -14.02 -9.78 29.32
CA ARG A 364 -15.05 -10.40 30.18
C ARG A 364 -16.17 -11.05 29.39
N LYS A 365 -16.65 -10.43 28.31
CA LYS A 365 -17.60 -11.04 27.38
C LYS A 365 -17.04 -12.33 26.79
N ALA A 366 -15.79 -12.31 26.34
CA ALA A 366 -15.12 -13.52 25.84
C ALA A 366 -15.09 -14.62 26.92
N LYS A 367 -14.64 -14.32 28.15
CA LYS A 367 -14.65 -15.28 29.29
C LYS A 367 -16.04 -15.85 29.58
N ARG A 368 -17.07 -15.00 29.60
CA ARG A 368 -18.46 -15.44 29.78
C ARG A 368 -18.86 -16.46 28.72
N VAL A 369 -18.57 -16.17 27.45
CA VAL A 369 -18.91 -17.05 26.33
C VAL A 369 -18.07 -18.33 26.34
N MET A 370 -16.79 -18.25 26.70
CA MET A 370 -15.92 -19.42 26.91
C MET A 370 -16.47 -20.36 28.00
N LYS A 371 -16.96 -19.81 29.10
CA LYS A 371 -17.62 -20.59 30.16
C LYS A 371 -18.92 -21.24 29.71
N LEU A 372 -19.71 -20.57 28.87
CA LEU A 372 -20.88 -21.18 28.24
C LEU A 372 -20.49 -22.31 27.29
N ALA A 373 -19.44 -22.13 26.49
CA ALA A 373 -18.91 -23.16 25.61
C ALA A 373 -18.50 -24.42 26.40
N GLU A 374 -17.80 -24.23 27.52
CA GLU A 374 -17.43 -25.32 28.43
C GLU A 374 -18.65 -26.04 29.00
N LYS A 375 -19.65 -25.29 29.48
CA LYS A 375 -20.90 -25.86 30.02
C LYS A 375 -21.62 -26.76 29.03
N PHE A 376 -21.57 -26.43 27.74
CA PHE A 376 -22.22 -27.20 26.67
C PHE A 376 -21.26 -28.12 25.92
N SER A 377 -20.02 -28.29 26.40
CA SER A 377 -18.99 -29.11 25.76
C SER A 377 -18.75 -28.77 24.28
N LEU A 378 -18.86 -27.49 23.93
CA LEU A 378 -18.65 -26.99 22.57
C LEU A 378 -17.19 -26.58 22.38
N PRO A 379 -16.51 -27.00 21.30
CA PRO A 379 -15.21 -26.47 20.93
C PRO A 379 -15.21 -24.95 20.76
N LEU A 380 -14.09 -24.32 21.08
CA LEU A 380 -13.84 -22.89 20.93
C LEU A 380 -12.92 -22.64 19.73
N ILE A 381 -13.32 -21.71 18.87
CA ILE A 381 -12.50 -21.11 17.82
C ILE A 381 -12.28 -19.64 18.18
N SER A 382 -11.04 -19.22 18.32
CA SER A 382 -10.65 -17.85 18.64
C SER A 382 -9.93 -17.20 17.46
N PHE A 383 -10.47 -16.10 16.94
CA PHE A 383 -9.84 -15.33 15.87
C PHE A 383 -9.13 -14.09 16.41
N ILE A 384 -7.82 -14.01 16.19
CA ILE A 384 -6.99 -12.89 16.64
C ILE A 384 -6.74 -11.91 15.48
N ASP A 385 -7.18 -10.67 15.68
CA ASP A 385 -6.90 -9.53 14.79
C ASP A 385 -7.00 -8.20 15.53
N THR A 386 -5.97 -7.88 16.31
CA THR A 386 -5.92 -6.68 17.13
C THR A 386 -4.51 -6.05 17.11
N PRO A 387 -4.42 -4.71 17.00
CA PRO A 387 -3.17 -3.99 17.27
C PRO A 387 -2.73 -4.11 18.74
N GLY A 388 -3.66 -4.42 19.65
CA GLY A 388 -3.45 -4.53 21.09
C GLY A 388 -4.72 -4.22 21.87
N ALA A 389 -4.67 -4.38 23.19
CA ALA A 389 -5.77 -3.95 24.05
C ALA A 389 -5.90 -2.42 24.01
N TYR A 390 -7.10 -1.87 24.19
CA TYR A 390 -7.33 -0.43 24.15
C TYR A 390 -6.57 0.27 25.29
N PRO A 391 -5.62 1.19 25.00
CA PRO A 391 -4.78 1.83 26.01
C PRO A 391 -5.37 3.17 26.47
N GLY A 392 -6.49 3.13 27.18
CA GLY A 392 -7.23 4.34 27.60
C GLY A 392 -7.55 4.38 29.08
N ILE A 393 -7.77 5.58 29.63
CA ILE A 393 -8.05 5.80 31.07
C ILE A 393 -9.21 4.92 31.55
N GLY A 394 -10.33 4.94 30.83
CA GLY A 394 -11.48 4.12 31.21
C GLY A 394 -11.21 2.61 31.15
N ALA A 395 -10.32 2.15 30.28
CA ALA A 395 -9.91 0.75 30.25
C ALA A 395 -9.09 0.39 31.50
N GLU A 396 -8.20 1.28 31.94
CA GLU A 396 -7.40 1.10 33.15
C GLU A 396 -8.29 1.14 34.42
N GLU A 397 -9.18 2.12 34.55
CA GLU A 397 -10.13 2.24 35.67
C GLU A 397 -11.01 0.99 35.81
N ARG A 398 -11.36 0.37 34.68
CA ARG A 398 -12.15 -0.87 34.63
C ARG A 398 -11.30 -2.14 34.67
N GLY A 399 -9.99 -2.05 34.86
CA GLY A 399 -9.12 -3.21 35.06
C GLY A 399 -8.78 -4.00 33.80
N GLN A 400 -8.20 -3.34 32.79
CA GLN A 400 -7.72 -3.99 31.55
C GLN A 400 -6.75 -5.14 31.82
N ALA A 401 -5.73 -4.90 32.65
CA ALA A 401 -4.76 -5.93 33.01
C ALA A 401 -5.41 -7.14 33.70
N LEU A 402 -6.34 -6.88 34.63
CA LEU A 402 -7.07 -7.93 35.34
C LEU A 402 -7.91 -8.76 34.36
N ALA A 403 -8.70 -8.12 33.48
CA ALA A 403 -9.57 -8.82 32.54
C ALA A 403 -8.76 -9.73 31.58
N ILE A 404 -7.61 -9.26 31.09
CA ILE A 404 -6.71 -10.07 30.26
C ILE A 404 -6.11 -11.24 31.07
N ALA A 405 -5.59 -10.97 32.27
CA ALA A 405 -4.99 -12.00 33.12
C ALA A 405 -5.99 -13.09 33.51
N GLU A 406 -7.22 -12.71 33.84
CA GLU A 406 -8.29 -13.66 34.15
C GLU A 406 -8.65 -14.53 32.96
N ASN A 407 -8.69 -13.98 31.75
CA ASN A 407 -8.93 -14.76 30.54
C ASN A 407 -7.80 -15.76 30.30
N ILE A 408 -6.54 -15.33 30.39
CA ILE A 408 -5.38 -16.22 30.22
C ILE A 408 -5.48 -17.39 31.21
N ARG A 409 -5.69 -17.09 32.49
CA ARG A 409 -5.87 -18.11 33.55
C ARG A 409 -7.01 -19.06 33.21
N GLU A 410 -8.16 -18.53 32.80
CA GLU A 410 -9.35 -19.32 32.52
C GLU A 410 -9.16 -20.23 31.30
N MET A 411 -8.52 -19.73 30.24
CA MET A 411 -8.27 -20.53 29.05
C MET A 411 -7.36 -21.73 29.31
N PHE A 412 -6.46 -21.66 30.31
CA PHE A 412 -5.69 -22.84 30.74
C PHE A 412 -6.55 -23.91 31.40
N SER A 413 -7.67 -23.57 32.04
CA SER A 413 -8.54 -24.52 32.75
C SER A 413 -9.71 -25.09 31.93
N LEU A 414 -10.00 -24.51 30.75
CA LEU A 414 -11.14 -24.93 29.93
C LEU A 414 -11.02 -26.39 29.43
N LYS A 415 -12.01 -27.22 29.74
CA LYS A 415 -12.05 -28.66 29.38
C LYS A 415 -12.46 -28.94 27.93
N ILE A 416 -12.75 -27.91 27.14
CA ILE A 416 -13.14 -28.00 25.73
C ILE A 416 -11.94 -27.84 24.78
N PRO A 417 -12.03 -28.31 23.52
CA PRO A 417 -11.00 -28.04 22.51
C PRO A 417 -10.92 -26.57 22.17
N ILE A 418 -9.71 -26.02 22.06
CA ILE A 418 -9.48 -24.61 21.71
C ILE A 418 -8.54 -24.51 20.50
N ILE A 419 -9.04 -23.93 19.41
CA ILE A 419 -8.25 -23.53 18.25
C ILE A 419 -8.14 -22.01 18.25
N VAL A 420 -6.93 -21.48 18.20
CA VAL A 420 -6.65 -20.06 18.03
C VAL A 420 -6.14 -19.84 16.61
N VAL A 421 -6.64 -18.84 15.89
CA VAL A 421 -6.20 -18.49 14.55
C VAL A 421 -5.87 -17.01 14.51
N VAL A 422 -4.60 -16.66 14.30
CA VAL A 422 -4.18 -15.28 14.08
C VAL A 422 -4.41 -14.95 12.61
N ILE A 423 -5.50 -14.20 12.35
CA ILE A 423 -5.94 -13.87 10.99
C ILE A 423 -5.40 -12.53 10.51
N GLY A 424 -4.87 -11.68 11.39
CA GLY A 424 -4.30 -10.38 11.02
C GLY A 424 -3.19 -9.96 11.97
N GLU A 425 -3.49 -9.03 12.86
CA GLU A 425 -2.52 -8.54 13.86
C GLU A 425 -2.65 -9.30 15.19
N GLY A 426 -1.55 -9.85 15.69
CA GLY A 426 -1.43 -10.45 17.02
C GLY A 426 -0.74 -9.49 17.98
N GLY A 427 -1.45 -8.44 18.42
CA GLY A 427 -0.90 -7.40 19.27
C GLY A 427 -0.85 -7.75 20.76
N SER A 428 0.34 -8.11 21.26
CA SER A 428 0.72 -8.15 22.68
C SER A 428 -0.28 -8.92 23.57
N GLY A 429 -0.42 -8.49 24.83
CA GLY A 429 -1.37 -9.04 25.80
C GLY A 429 -2.82 -8.96 25.33
N GLY A 430 -3.15 -8.02 24.45
CA GLY A 430 -4.50 -7.88 23.91
C GLY A 430 -4.91 -9.02 22.99
N ALA A 431 -3.96 -9.56 22.23
CA ALA A 431 -4.12 -10.79 21.47
C ALA A 431 -4.10 -12.03 22.39
N LEU A 432 -3.14 -12.07 23.33
CA LEU A 432 -2.98 -13.19 24.25
C LEU A 432 -4.20 -13.41 25.15
N GLY A 433 -4.96 -12.37 25.47
CA GLY A 433 -6.21 -12.43 26.24
C GLY A 433 -7.31 -13.31 25.63
N ILE A 434 -7.17 -13.74 24.38
CA ILE A 434 -7.99 -14.81 23.77
C ILE A 434 -7.13 -15.83 23.00
N GLY A 435 -5.83 -15.89 23.31
CA GLY A 435 -4.82 -16.57 22.51
C GLY A 435 -4.23 -17.84 23.10
N VAL A 436 -4.76 -18.33 24.23
CA VAL A 436 -4.33 -19.59 24.84
C VAL A 436 -5.17 -20.74 24.28
N GLY A 437 -4.55 -21.68 23.56
CA GLY A 437 -5.28 -22.79 22.93
C GLY A 437 -4.48 -24.08 22.82
N ASP A 438 -5.19 -25.16 22.48
CA ASP A 438 -4.59 -26.48 22.20
C ASP A 438 -3.80 -26.46 20.88
N ARG A 439 -4.29 -25.68 19.91
CA ARG A 439 -3.59 -25.33 18.68
C ARG A 439 -3.67 -23.83 18.43
N ILE A 440 -2.58 -23.27 17.94
CA ILE A 440 -2.40 -21.88 17.54
C ILE A 440 -1.94 -21.89 16.09
N LEU A 441 -2.85 -21.50 15.21
CA LEU A 441 -2.62 -21.37 13.78
C LEU A 441 -2.40 -19.88 13.46
N ILE A 442 -1.65 -19.59 12.41
CA ILE A 442 -1.42 -18.21 11.95
C ILE A 442 -1.49 -18.14 10.43
N MET A 443 -2.15 -17.12 9.89
CA MET A 443 -2.15 -16.90 8.44
C MET A 443 -0.78 -16.42 7.96
N GLU A 444 -0.41 -16.79 6.74
CA GLU A 444 0.93 -16.61 6.16
C GLU A 444 1.51 -15.19 6.28
N TYR A 445 0.68 -14.16 6.13
CA TYR A 445 1.07 -12.76 6.22
C TYR A 445 0.60 -12.07 7.50
N ALA A 446 -0.04 -12.80 8.42
CA ALA A 446 -0.33 -12.31 9.76
C ALA A 446 0.96 -12.25 10.61
N TYR A 447 0.91 -11.49 11.72
CA TYR A 447 2.03 -11.41 12.67
C TYR A 447 1.56 -11.59 14.10
N TYR A 448 2.47 -12.00 14.98
CA TYR A 448 2.23 -12.06 16.43
C TYR A 448 3.45 -11.48 17.14
N SER A 449 3.26 -10.47 17.99
CA SER A 449 4.38 -9.82 18.67
C SER A 449 4.01 -9.27 20.05
N VAL A 450 5.02 -9.17 20.92
CA VAL A 450 4.90 -8.61 22.28
C VAL A 450 4.67 -7.10 22.28
N ILE A 451 5.09 -6.40 21.23
CA ILE A 451 4.97 -4.95 21.05
C ILE A 451 4.84 -4.64 19.56
N SER A 452 4.21 -3.52 19.20
CA SER A 452 4.20 -3.07 17.80
C SER A 452 5.63 -2.77 17.32
N PRO A 453 5.94 -2.99 16.03
CA PRO A 453 7.25 -2.62 15.48
C PRO A 453 7.58 -1.14 15.69
N GLU A 454 6.59 -0.25 15.58
CA GLU A 454 6.73 1.17 15.85
C GLU A 454 7.08 1.47 17.30
N GLY A 455 6.40 0.80 18.25
CA GLY A 455 6.68 0.94 19.67
C GLY A 455 8.08 0.47 20.03
N CYS A 456 8.49 -0.68 19.49
CA CYS A 456 9.85 -1.22 19.64
C CYS A 456 10.91 -0.26 19.09
N ALA A 457 10.70 0.27 17.87
CA ALA A 457 11.58 1.23 17.23
C ALA A 457 11.71 2.54 18.03
N ALA A 458 10.60 3.05 18.57
CA ALA A 458 10.60 4.24 19.40
C ALA A 458 11.38 4.05 20.72
N ILE A 459 11.38 2.85 21.31
CA ILE A 459 12.06 2.56 22.57
C ILE A 459 13.55 2.24 22.35
N LEU A 460 13.85 1.22 21.53
CA LEU A 460 15.20 0.69 21.37
C LEU A 460 16.05 1.53 20.42
N TRP A 461 15.45 2.11 19.38
CA TRP A 461 16.16 2.93 18.39
C TRP A 461 15.94 4.43 18.57
N LYS A 462 15.02 4.85 19.46
CA LYS A 462 14.61 6.25 19.63
C LYS A 462 14.13 6.91 18.32
N ASP A 463 13.65 6.11 17.37
CA ASP A 463 13.15 6.57 16.07
C ASP A 463 12.10 5.59 15.53
N ALA A 464 10.83 6.00 15.53
CA ALA A 464 9.73 5.19 15.02
C ALA A 464 9.85 4.87 13.52
N LYS A 465 10.67 5.60 12.75
CA LYS A 465 10.91 5.27 11.32
C LYS A 465 11.70 3.99 11.14
N LYS A 466 12.35 3.49 12.19
CA LYS A 466 13.05 2.20 12.20
C LYS A 466 12.13 1.01 12.50
N ALA A 467 10.82 1.18 12.32
CA ALA A 467 9.86 0.10 12.41
C ALA A 467 10.17 -1.10 11.49
N PRO A 468 10.68 -0.92 10.25
CA PRO A 468 11.10 -2.05 9.42
C PRO A 468 12.22 -2.89 10.06
N GLU A 469 13.26 -2.23 10.59
CA GLU A 469 14.37 -2.88 11.29
C GLU A 469 13.90 -3.56 12.58
N ALA A 470 13.00 -2.93 13.32
CA ALA A 470 12.40 -3.50 14.52
C ALA A 470 11.55 -4.74 14.21
N ALA A 471 10.78 -4.72 13.12
CA ALA A 471 9.98 -5.87 12.70
C ALA A 471 10.86 -7.10 12.39
N GLU A 472 11.99 -6.90 11.72
CA GLU A 472 12.96 -7.96 11.43
C GLU A 472 13.65 -8.50 12.69
N ALA A 473 13.95 -7.62 13.65
CA ALA A 473 14.57 -7.98 14.92
C ALA A 473 13.62 -8.76 15.85
N LEU A 474 12.33 -8.42 15.83
CA LEU A 474 11.30 -9.04 16.67
C LEU A 474 10.94 -10.47 16.24
N LYS A 475 11.27 -10.89 15.02
CA LYS A 475 10.96 -12.24 14.49
C LYS A 475 9.47 -12.58 14.62
N LEU A 476 8.63 -11.62 14.23
CA LEU A 476 7.17 -11.62 14.43
C LEU A 476 6.37 -12.33 13.32
N THR A 477 7.03 -12.80 12.26
CA THR A 477 6.32 -13.37 11.10
C THR A 477 5.81 -14.78 11.37
N ALA A 478 4.78 -15.22 10.64
CA ALA A 478 4.24 -16.58 10.75
C ALA A 478 5.32 -17.67 10.69
N GLN A 479 6.29 -17.54 9.77
CA GLN A 479 7.37 -18.51 9.60
C GLN A 479 8.40 -18.47 10.75
N ASP A 480 8.72 -17.27 11.26
CA ASP A 480 9.58 -17.14 12.42
C ASP A 480 8.95 -17.80 13.66
N LEU A 481 7.68 -17.52 13.90
CA LEU A 481 6.93 -18.04 15.04
C LEU A 481 6.77 -19.56 14.99
N LEU A 482 6.60 -20.13 13.79
CA LEU A 482 6.56 -21.58 13.58
C LEU A 482 7.93 -22.20 13.93
N ARG A 483 9.02 -21.60 13.44
CA ARG A 483 10.39 -22.06 13.76
C ARG A 483 10.70 -21.97 15.26
N LEU A 484 10.17 -20.95 15.93
CA LEU A 484 10.26 -20.78 17.39
C LEU A 484 9.29 -21.67 18.18
N ARG A 485 8.45 -22.46 17.49
CA ARG A 485 7.41 -23.33 18.09
C ARG A 485 6.41 -22.59 18.98
N ILE A 486 6.15 -21.32 18.65
CA ILE A 486 5.12 -20.51 19.32
C ILE A 486 3.74 -20.79 18.71
N VAL A 487 3.70 -21.03 17.40
CA VAL A 487 2.52 -21.45 16.63
C VAL A 487 2.75 -22.86 16.09
N ASP A 488 1.67 -23.60 15.80
CA ASP A 488 1.75 -24.99 15.33
C ASP A 488 1.64 -25.12 13.80
N GLU A 489 0.95 -24.18 13.14
CA GLU A 489 0.66 -24.27 11.71
C GLU A 489 0.59 -22.88 11.07
N VAL A 490 1.13 -22.77 9.87
CA VAL A 490 0.97 -21.59 9.00
C VAL A 490 -0.07 -21.90 7.94
N ILE A 491 -1.16 -21.14 7.92
CA ILE A 491 -2.24 -21.27 6.94
C ILE A 491 -1.87 -20.42 5.71
N PRO A 492 -1.72 -21.03 4.51
CA PRO A 492 -1.35 -20.29 3.31
C PRO A 492 -2.43 -19.28 2.92
N GLU A 493 -2.00 -18.10 2.47
CA GLU A 493 -2.90 -17.10 1.91
C GLU A 493 -2.99 -17.22 0.39
N PRO A 494 -4.10 -16.77 -0.23
CA PRO A 494 -4.19 -16.62 -1.67
C PRO A 494 -3.03 -15.80 -2.23
N GLN A 495 -2.74 -15.97 -3.53
CA GLN A 495 -1.71 -15.18 -4.18
C GLN A 495 -2.01 -13.68 -4.05
N GLY A 496 -1.09 -12.92 -3.46
CA GLY A 496 -1.29 -11.50 -3.18
C GLY A 496 -1.89 -11.18 -1.80
N GLY A 497 -2.17 -12.19 -0.97
CA GLY A 497 -2.74 -12.06 0.37
C GLY A 497 -4.26 -12.24 0.43
N ALA A 498 -4.78 -12.48 1.63
CA ALA A 498 -6.18 -12.82 1.89
C ALA A 498 -7.20 -11.79 1.40
N HIS A 499 -6.80 -10.52 1.28
CA HIS A 499 -7.65 -9.45 0.79
C HIS A 499 -7.96 -9.54 -0.71
N ARG A 500 -7.23 -10.38 -1.46
CA ARG A 500 -7.41 -10.57 -2.91
C ARG A 500 -8.45 -11.65 -3.24
N ASN A 501 -8.63 -12.64 -2.37
CA ASN A 501 -9.59 -13.74 -2.55
C ASN A 501 -10.10 -14.21 -1.18
N TYR A 502 -11.27 -13.72 -0.78
CA TYR A 502 -11.83 -14.00 0.55
C TYR A 502 -12.26 -15.47 0.66
N GLU A 503 -12.83 -16.02 -0.40
CA GLU A 503 -13.35 -17.37 -0.49
C GLU A 503 -12.25 -18.42 -0.32
N GLU A 504 -11.13 -18.24 -1.02
CA GLU A 504 -9.97 -19.13 -0.90
C GLU A 504 -9.30 -19.00 0.48
N ALA A 505 -9.12 -17.77 0.98
CA ALA A 505 -8.58 -17.58 2.33
C ALA A 505 -9.47 -18.24 3.40
N ALA A 506 -10.80 -18.08 3.30
CA ALA A 506 -11.75 -18.68 4.21
C ALA A 506 -11.78 -20.21 4.09
N LYS A 507 -11.67 -20.75 2.88
CA LYS A 507 -11.53 -22.20 2.65
C LYS A 507 -10.30 -22.75 3.35
N ASN A 508 -9.13 -22.15 3.18
CA ASN A 508 -7.88 -22.61 3.81
C ASN A 508 -7.98 -22.55 5.34
N VAL A 509 -8.54 -21.46 5.89
CA VAL A 509 -8.78 -21.32 7.33
C VAL A 509 -9.75 -22.39 7.84
N LYS A 510 -10.84 -22.65 7.12
CA LYS A 510 -11.83 -23.68 7.46
C LYS A 510 -11.18 -25.07 7.51
N GLU A 511 -10.44 -25.44 6.47
CA GLU A 511 -9.77 -26.74 6.38
C GLU A 511 -8.78 -26.95 7.53
N ALA A 512 -7.95 -25.95 7.82
CA ALA A 512 -7.00 -25.98 8.93
C ALA A 512 -7.70 -26.16 10.29
N ILE A 513 -8.78 -25.39 10.55
CA ILE A 513 -9.57 -25.52 11.78
C ILE A 513 -10.19 -26.91 11.89
N VAL A 514 -10.84 -27.41 10.84
CA VAL A 514 -11.55 -28.69 10.85
C VAL A 514 -10.58 -29.86 11.06
N ASN A 515 -9.41 -29.84 10.42
CA ASN A 515 -8.40 -30.88 10.56
C ASN A 515 -7.84 -30.92 11.99
N ASN A 516 -7.41 -29.77 12.51
CA ASN A 516 -6.91 -29.67 13.89
C ASN A 516 -8.01 -30.05 14.91
N LEU A 517 -9.26 -29.64 14.69
CA LEU A 517 -10.35 -29.97 15.60
C LEU A 517 -10.65 -31.48 15.63
N LYS A 518 -10.59 -32.17 14.48
CA LYS A 518 -10.74 -33.63 14.37
C LYS A 518 -9.65 -34.36 15.14
N GLU A 519 -8.42 -33.87 15.11
CA GLU A 519 -7.30 -34.46 15.85
C GLU A 519 -7.43 -34.25 17.34
N ILE A 520 -7.62 -33.00 17.77
CA ILE A 520 -7.69 -32.65 19.20
C ILE A 520 -8.87 -33.34 19.88
N LYS A 521 -10.02 -33.47 19.21
CA LYS A 521 -11.18 -34.17 19.79
C LYS A 521 -10.93 -35.65 20.12
N LYS A 522 -9.92 -36.29 19.53
CA LYS A 522 -9.56 -37.68 19.86
C LYS A 522 -8.84 -37.79 21.21
N ILE A 523 -8.33 -36.68 21.73
CA ILE A 523 -7.56 -36.64 22.97
C ILE A 523 -8.51 -36.34 24.15
N PRO A 524 -8.51 -37.18 25.20
CA PRO A 524 -9.29 -36.94 26.42
C PRO A 524 -8.99 -35.57 27.04
N TRP A 525 -10.00 -34.94 27.65
CA TRP A 525 -9.84 -33.56 28.13
C TRP A 525 -8.77 -33.39 29.21
N GLN A 526 -8.55 -34.40 30.06
CA GLN A 526 -7.50 -34.40 31.08
C GLN A 526 -6.10 -34.30 30.44
N GLU A 527 -5.87 -35.12 29.42
CA GLU A 527 -4.61 -35.12 28.68
C GLU A 527 -4.45 -33.81 27.90
N ARG A 528 -5.53 -33.30 27.28
CA ARG A 528 -5.49 -31.99 26.58
C ARG A 528 -5.09 -30.84 27.50
N LEU A 529 -5.60 -30.79 28.73
CA LEU A 529 -5.18 -29.77 29.70
C LEU A 529 -3.68 -29.88 30.02
N SER A 530 -3.17 -31.09 30.22
CA SER A 530 -1.74 -31.31 30.45
C SER A 530 -0.91 -30.88 29.24
N LEU A 531 -1.31 -31.27 28.02
CA LEU A 531 -0.62 -30.88 26.79
C LEU A 531 -0.64 -29.37 26.56
N ARG A 532 -1.76 -28.71 26.85
CA ARG A 532 -1.87 -27.25 26.79
C ARG A 532 -0.92 -26.61 27.79
N TYR A 533 -0.91 -27.05 29.05
CA TYR A 533 0.02 -26.52 30.05
C TYR A 533 1.49 -26.69 29.61
N GLU A 534 1.87 -27.91 29.23
CA GLU A 534 3.22 -28.25 28.77
C GLU A 534 3.67 -27.44 27.56
N LYS A 535 2.78 -27.26 26.59
CA LYS A 535 3.04 -26.43 25.41
C LYS A 535 3.54 -25.05 25.80
N PHE A 536 2.83 -24.34 26.67
CA PHE A 536 3.20 -23.00 27.09
C PHE A 536 4.39 -23.01 28.05
N ARG A 537 4.53 -24.03 28.90
CA ARG A 537 5.65 -24.14 29.86
C ARG A 537 7.01 -24.33 29.17
N ARG A 538 7.02 -24.90 27.97
CA ARG A 538 8.23 -25.06 27.13
C ARG A 538 8.63 -23.81 26.35
N ILE A 539 7.80 -22.76 26.37
CA ILE A 539 8.12 -21.51 25.67
C ILE A 539 9.09 -20.69 26.51
N GLY A 540 10.30 -20.50 25.99
CA GLY A 540 11.38 -19.77 26.62
C GLY A 540 12.68 -20.56 26.57
N ILE A 541 13.76 -19.91 26.17
CA ILE A 541 15.11 -20.49 26.19
C ILE A 541 15.94 -19.64 27.13
N PHE A 542 16.49 -20.27 28.15
CA PHE A 542 17.37 -19.65 29.13
C PHE A 542 18.56 -20.57 29.38
N LYS A 543 19.67 -19.97 29.82
CA LYS A 543 20.85 -20.71 30.25
C LYS A 543 20.73 -20.91 31.76
N GLU A 544 20.71 -22.15 32.21
CA GLU A 544 20.84 -22.48 33.63
C GLU A 544 22.21 -22.00 34.12
N GLU A 545 22.26 -21.45 35.34
CA GLU A 545 23.49 -20.91 35.94
C GLU A 545 24.54 -21.99 36.23
#